data_AF-A0A9W8XR99-F1
#
_entry.id   AF-A0A9W8XR99-F1
#
_cell.length_a   1.000
_cell.length_b   1.000
_cell.length_c   1.000
_cell.angle_alpha   90.00
_cell.angle_beta   90.00
_cell.angle_gamma   90.00
#
_symmetry.space_group_name_H-M   'P 1'
#
loop_
_entity.id
_entity.type
_entity.pdbx_description
1 polymer ?
#
loop_
_entity_poly.entity_id
_entity_poly.type
_entity_poly.pdbx_seq_one_letter_code
_entity_poly.pdbx_strand_id
1 'polypeptide(L)'
;MTDDYFYLMRVVPTTSVSVSMQYEVYRHKNATDEAFNDIDNFFKQIEGEDKFLCTNAQKNLIAGGYVSGPLHPHNEKGVLHFQSLVKDILTDHRALERKSGVDIAPARRMPANNKTQEEDVFCASLCDIGGDTKGLVW
;
A
#
# COMPACT_ATOMS: atom_id res chain seq x y z
N MET A 1 -1.91 -26.25 -6.40
CA MET A 1 -3.09 -25.53 -5.88
C MET A 1 -3.94 -26.59 -5.23
N THR A 2 -4.31 -26.45 -3.96
CA THR A 2 -5.11 -27.47 -3.28
C THR A 2 -6.54 -27.38 -3.81
N ASP A 3 -7.20 -28.52 -4.03
CA ASP A 3 -8.56 -28.52 -4.56
C ASP A 3 -9.59 -28.07 -3.51
N ASP A 4 -9.19 -27.99 -2.23
CA ASP A 4 -10.06 -27.76 -1.08
C ASP A 4 -10.09 -26.32 -0.58
N TYR A 5 -9.08 -25.51 -0.92
CA TYR A 5 -8.85 -24.18 -0.34
C TYR A 5 -8.33 -23.20 -1.38
N PHE A 6 -9.04 -22.08 -1.53
CA PHE A 6 -8.61 -20.97 -2.37
C PHE A 6 -8.74 -19.67 -1.58
N TYR A 7 -7.85 -18.71 -1.81
CA TYR A 7 -7.99 -17.40 -1.19
C TYR A 7 -7.60 -16.29 -2.15
N LEU A 8 -8.23 -15.13 -1.96
CA LEU A 8 -7.79 -13.87 -2.53
C LEU A 8 -7.21 -13.01 -1.42
N MET A 9 -6.03 -12.45 -1.67
CA MET A 9 -5.38 -11.50 -0.79
C MET A 9 -5.42 -10.12 -1.43
N ARG A 10 -5.89 -9.13 -0.68
CA ARG A 10 -5.84 -7.71 -1.06
C ARG A 10 -4.98 -6.94 -0.07
N VAL A 11 -4.02 -6.22 -0.63
CA VAL A 11 -3.06 -5.37 0.10
C VAL A 11 -3.48 -3.92 -0.10
N VAL A 12 -4.07 -3.29 0.92
CA VAL A 12 -4.63 -1.93 0.83
C VAL A 12 -3.79 -0.95 1.65
N PRO A 13 -3.00 -0.07 1.01
CA PRO A 13 -2.24 0.95 1.74
C PRO A 13 -3.20 1.86 2.53
N THR A 14 -2.92 2.05 3.81
CA THR A 14 -3.71 2.94 4.68
C THR A 14 -2.95 4.21 5.05
N THR A 15 -1.62 4.12 5.15
CA THR A 15 -0.71 5.27 5.29
C THR A 15 0.59 4.97 4.55
N SER A 16 1.58 5.87 4.62
CA SER A 16 2.93 5.62 4.07
C SER A 16 3.69 4.48 4.75
N VAL A 17 3.28 4.05 5.95
CA VAL A 17 3.97 3.02 6.77
C VAL A 17 3.04 1.93 7.29
N SER A 18 1.78 1.90 6.84
CA SER A 18 0.81 0.91 7.27
C SER A 18 -0.11 0.47 6.13
N VAL A 19 -0.54 -0.78 6.21
CA VAL A 19 -1.35 -1.45 5.21
C VAL A 19 -2.41 -2.32 5.90
N SER A 20 -3.59 -2.41 5.29
CA SER A 20 -4.63 -3.38 5.64
C SER A 20 -4.52 -4.58 4.70
N MET A 21 -4.21 -5.74 5.27
CA MET A 21 -4.27 -7.03 4.57
C MET A 21 -5.68 -7.60 4.72
N GLN A 22 -6.31 -7.98 3.60
CA GLN A 22 -7.68 -8.49 3.57
C GLN A 22 -7.69 -9.82 2.83
N TYR A 23 -8.31 -10.83 3.43
CA TYR A 23 -8.33 -12.19 2.93
C TYR A 23 -9.77 -12.62 2.72
N GLU A 24 -10.05 -13.08 1.51
CA GLU A 24 -11.30 -13.77 1.19
C GLU A 24 -10.95 -15.24 1.00
N VAL A 25 -11.42 -16.08 1.93
CA VAL A 25 -11.14 -17.51 1.94
C VAL A 25 -12.35 -18.27 1.41
N TYR A 26 -12.09 -19.14 0.44
CA TYR A 26 -13.07 -19.93 -0.26
C TYR A 26 -12.78 -21.40 -0.03
N ARG A 27 -13.78 -22.10 0.50
CA ARG A 27 -13.75 -23.55 0.70
C ARG A 27 -14.40 -24.25 -0.47
N HIS A 28 -13.77 -25.32 -0.96
CA HIS A 28 -14.40 -26.15 -1.97
C HIS A 28 -15.61 -26.90 -1.39
N LYS A 29 -16.68 -27.02 -2.19
CA LYS A 29 -17.97 -27.62 -1.77
C LYS A 29 -17.87 -29.05 -1.23
N ASN A 30 -16.84 -29.78 -1.65
CA ASN A 30 -16.64 -31.19 -1.27
C ASN A 30 -15.53 -31.36 -0.21
N ALA A 31 -14.88 -30.29 0.22
CA ALA A 31 -13.84 -30.37 1.25
C ALA A 31 -14.46 -30.76 2.60
N THR A 32 -13.81 -31.66 3.35
CA THR A 32 -14.21 -31.95 4.74
C THR A 32 -13.81 -30.79 5.66
N ASP A 33 -14.43 -30.70 6.84
CA ASP A 33 -14.08 -29.66 7.81
C ASP A 33 -12.63 -29.79 8.25
N GLU A 34 -12.17 -31.03 8.47
CA GLU A 34 -10.79 -31.35 8.84
C GLU A 34 -9.79 -30.87 7.77
N ALA A 35 -9.97 -31.29 6.52
CA ALA A 35 -9.08 -30.92 5.43
C ALA A 35 -9.04 -29.39 5.19
N PHE A 36 -10.18 -28.72 5.29
CA PHE A 36 -10.23 -27.25 5.20
C PHE A 36 -9.51 -26.57 6.36
N ASN A 37 -9.81 -26.98 7.60
CA ASN A 37 -9.25 -26.35 8.80
C ASN A 37 -7.74 -26.56 8.92
N ASP A 38 -7.22 -27.70 8.47
CA ASP A 38 -5.77 -27.96 8.46
C ASP A 38 -5.05 -26.95 7.57
N ILE A 39 -5.55 -26.71 6.36
CA ILE A 39 -4.99 -25.73 5.43
C ILE A 39 -5.20 -24.30 5.94
N ASP A 40 -6.39 -23.99 6.47
CA ASP A 40 -6.73 -22.66 6.98
C ASP A 40 -5.84 -22.24 8.15
N ASN A 41 -5.61 -23.16 9.10
CA ASN A 41 -4.75 -22.91 10.25
C ASN A 41 -3.30 -22.71 9.83
N PHE A 42 -2.81 -23.54 8.91
CA PHE A 42 -1.47 -23.40 8.36
C PHE A 42 -1.28 -22.06 7.63
N PHE A 43 -2.25 -21.67 6.82
CA PHE A 43 -2.21 -20.40 6.10
C PHE A 43 -2.21 -19.20 7.05
N LYS A 44 -3.07 -19.20 8.08
CA LYS A 44 -3.10 -18.16 9.12
C LYS A 44 -1.78 -18.04 9.88
N GLN A 45 -1.09 -19.15 10.10
CA GLN A 45 0.23 -19.14 10.71
C GLN A 45 1.23 -18.39 9.82
N ILE A 46 1.33 -18.76 8.54
CA ILE A 46 2.23 -18.11 7.57
C ILE A 46 1.97 -16.60 7.51
N GLU A 47 0.71 -16.19 7.39
CA GLU A 47 0.36 -14.75 7.34
C GLU A 47 0.72 -14.02 8.65
N GLY A 48 0.65 -14.71 9.79
CA GLY A 48 1.13 -14.19 11.07
C GLY A 48 2.64 -13.98 11.08
N GLU A 49 3.41 -14.92 10.53
CA GLU A 49 4.86 -14.84 10.38
C GLU A 49 5.26 -13.69 9.45
N ASP A 50 4.65 -13.60 8.27
CA ASP A 50 4.89 -12.54 7.29
C ASP A 50 4.57 -11.15 7.85
N LYS A 51 3.43 -11.02 8.56
CA LYS A 51 3.08 -9.78 9.27
C LYS A 51 4.17 -9.37 10.25
N PHE A 52 4.71 -10.31 11.02
CA PHE A 52 5.79 -10.02 11.98
C PHE A 52 7.06 -9.57 11.26
N LEU A 53 7.48 -10.27 10.20
CA LEU A 53 8.67 -9.94 9.42
C LEU A 53 8.57 -8.55 8.79
N CYS A 54 7.49 -8.26 8.05
CA CYS A 54 7.27 -6.98 7.40
C CYS A 54 7.17 -5.82 8.40
N THR A 55 6.49 -6.01 9.53
CA THR A 55 6.37 -4.97 10.55
C THR A 55 7.72 -4.59 11.14
N ASN A 56 8.58 -5.57 11.43
CA ASN A 56 9.90 -5.29 11.99
C ASN A 56 10.87 -4.74 10.93
N ALA A 57 10.77 -5.18 9.67
CA ALA A 57 11.48 -4.56 8.56
C ALA A 57 11.12 -3.07 8.45
N GLN A 58 9.84 -2.71 8.53
CA GLN A 58 9.38 -1.32 8.51
C GLN A 58 9.95 -0.50 9.69
N LYS A 59 10.00 -1.08 10.90
CA LYS A 59 10.63 -0.40 12.06
C LYS A 59 12.12 -0.11 11.82
N ASN A 60 12.84 -1.05 11.22
CA ASN A 60 14.27 -0.86 10.89
C ASN A 60 14.48 0.21 9.81
N LEU A 61 13.59 0.28 8.82
CA LEU A 61 13.59 1.35 7.82
C LEU A 61 13.36 2.72 8.46
N ILE A 62 12.37 2.83 9.37
CA ILE A 62 12.08 4.08 10.10
C ILE A 62 13.26 4.49 10.99
N ALA A 63 13.95 3.54 11.61
CA ALA A 63 15.14 3.81 12.41
C ALA A 63 16.35 4.27 11.59
N GLY A 64 16.26 4.24 10.25
CA GLY A 64 17.35 4.64 9.35
C GLY A 64 18.51 3.65 9.29
N GLY A 65 18.38 2.48 9.91
CA GLY A 65 19.42 1.44 9.91
C GLY A 65 19.63 0.79 8.54
N TYR A 66 18.66 0.92 7.64
CA TYR A 66 18.72 0.41 6.27
C TYR A 66 18.30 1.51 5.29
N VAL A 67 19.24 1.95 4.44
CA VAL A 67 19.01 2.97 3.41
C VAL A 67 18.82 2.33 2.04
N SER A 68 19.70 1.38 1.70
CA SER A 68 19.59 0.51 0.52
C SER A 68 20.52 -0.68 0.67
N GLY A 69 20.19 -1.79 0.02
CA GLY A 69 21.02 -2.99 -0.03
C GLY A 69 20.73 -3.75 -1.33
N PRO A 70 21.72 -4.46 -1.89
CA PRO A 70 21.51 -5.22 -3.11
C PRO A 70 20.57 -6.38 -2.83
N LEU A 71 19.46 -6.45 -3.57
CA LEU A 71 18.63 -7.66 -3.61
C LEU A 71 19.36 -8.77 -4.38
N HIS A 72 19.15 -10.01 -3.95
CA HIS A 72 19.76 -11.17 -4.57
C HIS A 72 19.27 -11.32 -6.02
N PRO A 73 20.16 -11.25 -7.02
CA PRO A 73 19.78 -11.11 -8.43
C PRO A 73 19.07 -12.33 -9.01
N HIS A 74 19.11 -13.49 -8.34
CA HIS A 74 18.40 -14.71 -8.77
C HIS A 74 17.12 -14.99 -7.98
N ASN A 75 17.15 -14.77 -6.67
CA ASN A 75 16.09 -15.23 -5.76
C ASN A 75 15.03 -14.14 -5.56
N GLU A 76 15.39 -12.89 -5.79
CA GLU A 76 14.53 -11.73 -5.55
C GLU A 76 14.18 -10.99 -6.84
N LYS A 77 14.26 -11.69 -7.99
CA LYS A 77 13.88 -11.13 -9.30
C LYS A 77 12.45 -10.61 -9.33
N GLY A 78 11.52 -11.32 -8.69
CA GLY A 78 10.13 -10.88 -8.58
C GLY A 78 9.99 -9.57 -7.80
N VAL A 79 10.73 -9.45 -6.69
CA VAL A 79 10.75 -8.22 -5.87
C VAL A 79 11.32 -7.05 -6.68
N LEU A 80 12.46 -7.27 -7.36
CA LEU A 80 13.07 -6.26 -8.23
C LEU A 80 12.12 -5.80 -9.34
N HIS A 81 11.44 -6.74 -9.99
CA HIS A 81 10.49 -6.41 -11.05
C HIS A 81 9.32 -5.58 -10.52
N PHE A 82 8.71 -6.00 -9.40
CA PHE A 82 7.60 -5.26 -8.78
C PHE A 82 8.03 -3.85 -8.35
N GLN A 83 9.21 -3.70 -7.75
CA GLN A 83 9.77 -2.39 -7.40
C GLN A 83 9.96 -1.49 -8.62
N SER A 84 10.42 -2.05 -9.76
CA SER A 84 10.52 -1.31 -11.01
C SER A 84 9.17 -0.81 -11.48
N LEU A 85 8.15 -1.67 -11.53
CA LEU A 85 6.80 -1.29 -11.97
C LEU A 85 6.24 -0.12 -11.15
N VAL A 86 6.35 -0.19 -9.82
CA VAL A 86 5.90 0.90 -8.94
C VAL A 86 6.67 2.18 -9.20
N LYS A 87 8.00 2.09 -9.35
CA LYS A 87 8.85 3.25 -9.63
C LYS A 87 8.46 3.91 -10.96
N ASP A 88 8.29 3.11 -12.00
CA ASP A 88 7.94 3.58 -13.34
C ASP A 88 6.59 4.31 -13.33
N ILE A 89 5.57 3.73 -12.69
CA ILE A 89 4.25 4.36 -12.53
C ILE A 89 4.35 5.69 -11.78
N LEU A 90 5.13 5.76 -10.70
CA LEU A 90 5.31 7.00 -9.94
C LEU A 90 6.05 8.07 -10.75
N THR A 91 7.09 7.70 -11.49
CA THR A 91 7.84 8.63 -12.33
C THR A 91 7.00 9.16 -13.49
N ASP A 92 6.20 8.29 -14.11
CA ASP A 92 5.31 8.66 -15.20
C ASP A 92 4.18 9.57 -14.72
N HIS A 93 3.55 9.24 -13.59
CA HIS A 93 2.55 10.10 -12.95
C HIS A 93 3.13 11.48 -12.63
N ARG A 94 4.35 11.53 -12.06
CA ARG A 94 4.99 12.82 -11.75
C ARG A 94 5.35 13.61 -13.00
N ALA A 95 5.72 12.94 -14.09
CA ALA A 95 5.96 13.60 -15.37
C ALA A 95 4.67 14.22 -15.95
N LEU A 96 3.53 13.54 -15.79
CA LEU A 96 2.22 14.07 -16.18
C LEU A 96 1.86 15.34 -15.38
N GLU A 97 2.00 15.32 -14.06
CA GLU A 97 1.75 16.49 -13.20
C GLU A 97 2.62 17.69 -13.57
N ARG A 98 3.90 17.45 -13.85
CA ARG A 98 4.83 18.51 -14.30
C ARG A 98 4.42 19.10 -15.64
N LYS A 99 3.91 18.27 -16.55
CA LYS A 99 3.46 18.70 -17.88
C LYS A 99 2.14 19.47 -17.81
N SER A 100 1.22 19.08 -16.92
CA SER A 100 -0.05 19.79 -16.71
C SER A 100 0.11 21.04 -15.83
N GLY A 101 1.18 21.13 -15.04
CA GLY A 101 1.40 22.20 -14.08
C GLY A 101 0.49 22.12 -12.85
N VAL A 102 -0.21 20.99 -12.67
CA VAL A 102 -1.14 20.76 -11.55
C VAL A 102 -1.00 19.33 -11.04
N ASP A 103 -1.17 19.15 -9.74
CA ASP A 103 -1.20 17.82 -9.14
C ASP A 103 -2.43 17.04 -9.60
N ILE A 104 -2.25 15.75 -9.90
CA ILE A 104 -3.30 14.87 -10.41
C ILE A 104 -3.72 13.95 -9.28
N ALA A 105 -4.89 14.21 -8.70
CA ALA A 105 -5.48 13.41 -7.63
C ALA A 105 -6.78 12.74 -8.11
N PRO A 106 -6.74 11.46 -8.54
CA PRO A 106 -7.91 10.77 -9.10
C PRO A 106 -9.10 10.68 -8.13
N ALA A 107 -8.82 10.64 -6.83
CA ALA A 107 -9.84 10.62 -5.78
C ALA A 107 -10.38 12.01 -5.41
N ARG A 108 -9.75 13.09 -5.87
CA ARG A 108 -10.21 14.45 -5.60
C ARG A 108 -11.43 14.74 -6.47
N ARG A 109 -12.50 15.24 -5.86
CA ARG A 109 -13.65 15.74 -6.62
C ARG A 109 -13.21 16.97 -7.40
N MET A 110 -13.54 17.01 -8.69
CA MET A 110 -13.38 18.23 -9.47
C MET A 110 -14.38 19.28 -8.97
N PRO A 111 -14.00 20.56 -8.87
CA PRO A 111 -14.91 21.62 -8.46
C PRO A 111 -16.07 21.70 -9.46
N ALA A 112 -17.31 21.62 -8.95
CA ALA A 112 -18.51 21.59 -9.78
C ALA A 112 -19.01 23.00 -10.15
N ASN A 113 -18.60 24.03 -9.39
CA ASN A 113 -18.94 25.43 -9.62
C ASN A 113 -17.91 26.37 -8.95
N ASN A 114 -18.08 27.68 -9.16
CA ASN A 114 -17.18 28.73 -8.66
C ASN A 114 -17.01 28.70 -7.12
N LYS A 115 -18.07 28.40 -6.35
CA LYS A 115 -17.96 28.33 -4.88
C LYS A 115 -17.04 27.19 -4.45
N THR A 116 -17.16 26.02 -5.09
CA THR A 116 -16.31 24.87 -4.78
C THR A 116 -14.85 25.13 -5.19
N GLN A 117 -14.64 25.92 -6.24
CA GLN A 117 -13.30 26.33 -6.67
C GLN A 117 -12.64 27.29 -5.68
N GLU A 118 -13.39 28.24 -5.11
CA GLU A 118 -12.88 29.15 -4.07
C GLU A 118 -12.47 28.38 -2.79
N GLU A 119 -13.28 27.41 -2.36
CA GLU A 119 -12.97 26.51 -1.24
C GLU A 119 -11.71 25.67 -1.51
N ASP A 120 -11.58 25.14 -2.73
CA ASP A 120 -10.40 24.37 -3.15
C ASP A 120 -9.10 25.20 -3.11
N VAL A 121 -9.16 26.47 -3.54
CA VAL A 121 -8.03 27.41 -3.49
C VAL A 121 -7.64 27.71 -2.05
N PHE A 122 -8.64 27.96 -1.19
CA PHE A 122 -8.41 28.18 0.23
C PHE A 122 -7.74 26.96 0.90
N CYS A 123 -8.26 25.76 0.68
CA CYS A 123 -7.66 24.52 1.21
C CYS A 123 -6.23 24.30 0.71
N ALA A 124 -5.96 24.54 -0.57
CA ALA A 124 -4.61 24.44 -1.12
C ALA A 124 -3.64 25.40 -0.41
N SER A 125 -4.06 26.65 -0.15
CA SER A 125 -3.22 27.62 0.57
C SER A 125 -2.88 27.21 2.00
N LEU A 126 -3.73 26.42 2.66
CA LEU A 126 -3.47 25.90 4.00
C LEU A 126 -2.50 24.72 3.99
N CYS A 127 -2.56 23.88 2.96
CA CYS A 127 -1.70 22.70 2.83
C CYS A 127 -0.24 23.07 2.51
N ASP A 128 0.01 24.14 1.77
CA ASP A 128 1.37 24.62 1.44
C ASP A 128 2.16 25.12 2.66
N ILE A 129 1.49 25.38 3.78
CA ILE A 129 2.09 25.90 5.03
C ILE A 129 2.63 24.75 5.92
N GLY A 130 2.36 23.49 5.58
CA GLY A 130 2.65 22.29 6.40
C GLY A 130 4.11 21.84 6.51
N GLY A 131 5.09 22.70 6.26
CA GLY A 131 6.52 22.39 6.36
C GLY A 131 7.13 22.56 7.77
N ASP A 132 6.44 23.22 8.71
CA ASP A 132 6.92 23.36 10.09
C ASP A 132 5.75 23.12 11.05
N THR A 133 5.55 21.86 11.45
CA THR A 133 4.58 21.48 12.48
C THR A 133 5.05 21.98 13.85
N LYS A 134 4.97 23.29 14.08
CA LYS A 134 4.75 23.82 15.42
C LYS A 134 3.25 23.72 15.66
N GLY A 135 2.90 22.85 16.61
CA GLY A 135 1.53 22.41 16.87
C GLY A 135 0.50 23.52 16.75
N LEU A 136 -0.51 23.29 15.91
CA LEU A 136 -1.76 24.03 15.98
C LEU A 136 -2.40 23.66 17.32
N VAL A 137 -2.26 24.57 18.29
CA VAL A 137 -3.01 24.55 19.53
C VAL A 137 -4.43 24.99 19.17
N TRP A 138 -5.38 24.07 19.32
CA TRP A 138 -6.80 24.41 19.44
C TRP A 138 -7.09 24.76 20.89
#